data_AF-A0A1V5J8S3-F1
#
_entry.id   AF-A0A1V5J8S3-F1
#
_cell.length_a   1.000
_cell.length_b   1.000
_cell.length_c   1.000
_cell.angle_alpha   90.00
_cell.angle_beta   90.00
_cell.angle_gamma   90.00
#
_symmetry.space_group_name_H-M   'P 1'
#
loop_
_entity.id
_entity.type
_entity.pdbx_description
1 polymer ?
#
loop_
_entity_poly.entity_id
_entity_poly.type
_entity_poly.pdbx_seq_one_letter_code
_entity_poly.pdbx_strand_id
1 'polypeptide(L)'
;MVWGGLHGVALVVEKIWSWLFGKVSVRKRGAHIAGILITFNFVSFMWIFFRAGNMEQAVIMINQIFSSFSPGDYGLVLISYLPVVVLIVSGYILHFLPVTVKESYRGLFIRLPLAAQLLVALAVALLLYKVGSEVVQPFIYFRF
;
A
#
# COMPACT_ATOMS: atom_id res chain seq x y z
N MET A 1 4.44 -13.65 -18.40
CA MET A 1 5.69 -14.26 -18.93
C MET A 1 6.88 -13.29 -18.90
N VAL A 2 6.70 -12.00 -19.17
CA VAL A 2 7.78 -10.98 -19.11
C VAL A 2 8.37 -10.79 -17.70
N TRP A 3 7.56 -10.91 -16.65
CA TRP A 3 7.98 -10.72 -15.26
C TRP A 3 9.05 -11.72 -14.77
N GLY A 4 8.89 -13.00 -15.07
CA GLY A 4 9.88 -14.04 -14.75
C GLY A 4 11.18 -13.89 -15.56
N GLY A 5 11.07 -13.46 -16.82
CA GLY A 5 12.23 -13.15 -17.67
C GLY A 5 13.04 -11.95 -17.16
N LEU A 6 12.36 -10.86 -16.76
CA LEU A 6 13.01 -9.67 -16.19
C LEU A 6 13.69 -9.98 -14.85
N HIS A 7 13.09 -10.80 -13.98
CA HIS A 7 13.75 -11.23 -12.74
C HIS A 7 14.95 -12.15 -13.02
N GLY A 8 14.86 -13.01 -14.04
CA GLY A 8 16.01 -13.77 -14.53
C GLY A 8 17.16 -12.88 -14.99
N VAL A 9 16.86 -11.84 -15.78
CA VAL A 9 17.85 -10.84 -16.22
C VAL A 9 18.41 -10.05 -15.03
N ALA A 10 17.57 -9.70 -14.04
CA ALA A 10 18.00 -9.05 -12.82
C ALA A 10 19.06 -9.85 -12.06
N LEU A 11 18.83 -11.16 -11.90
CA LEU A 11 19.75 -12.07 -11.23
C LEU A 11 21.07 -12.22 -12.01
N VAL A 12 21.01 -12.24 -13.35
CA VAL A 12 22.21 -12.25 -14.19
C VAL A 12 23.00 -10.95 -14.04
N VAL A 13 22.33 -9.80 -14.03
CA VAL A 13 22.96 -8.49 -13.82
C VAL A 13 23.54 -8.37 -12.41
N GLU A 14 22.85 -8.84 -11.38
CA GLU A 14 23.36 -8.90 -9.99
C GLU A 14 24.60 -9.80 -9.91
N LYS A 15 24.60 -10.92 -10.62
CA LYS A 15 25.74 -11.84 -10.64
C LYS A 15 26.94 -11.26 -11.39
N ILE A 16 26.70 -10.53 -12.48
CA ILE A 16 27.74 -9.78 -13.20
C ILE A 16 28.26 -8.63 -12.33
N TRP A 17 27.39 -7.92 -11.61
CA TRP A 17 27.76 -6.81 -10.73
C TRP A 17 28.56 -7.28 -9.52
N SER A 18 28.16 -8.38 -8.87
CA SER A 18 28.91 -8.98 -7.77
C SER A 18 30.24 -9.58 -8.24
N TRP A 19 30.32 -10.07 -9.48
CA TRP A 19 31.58 -10.49 -10.09
C TRP A 19 32.53 -9.29 -10.37
N LEU A 20 32.00 -8.18 -10.88
CA LEU A 20 32.77 -6.96 -11.18
C LEU A 20 33.16 -6.14 -9.94
N PHE A 21 32.26 -6.02 -8.96
CA PHE A 21 32.39 -5.13 -7.81
C PHE A 21 32.46 -5.85 -6.46
N GLY A 22 32.41 -7.19 -6.41
CA GLY A 22 32.36 -7.98 -5.17
C GLY A 22 33.58 -7.87 -4.26
N LYS A 23 34.66 -7.22 -4.71
CA LYS A 23 35.83 -6.89 -3.87
C LYS A 23 35.83 -5.46 -3.32
N VAL A 24 34.89 -4.61 -3.73
CA VAL A 24 34.80 -3.26 -3.20
C VAL A 24 33.98 -3.32 -1.91
N SER A 25 34.68 -3.40 -0.78
CA SER A 25 34.11 -3.12 0.55
C SER A 25 33.62 -1.67 0.55
N VAL A 26 32.41 -1.42 0.05
CA VAL A 26 31.85 -0.08 0.05
C VAL A 26 31.28 0.21 1.44
N ARG A 27 32.18 0.34 2.41
CA ARG A 27 31.91 0.84 3.76
C ARG A 27 31.70 2.36 3.74
N LYS A 28 30.89 2.85 2.80
CA LYS A 28 30.49 4.25 2.69
C LYS A 28 28.97 4.30 2.62
N ARG A 29 28.34 4.96 3.62
CA ARG A 29 26.88 5.10 3.73
C ARG A 29 26.22 5.51 2.40
N GLY A 30 26.88 6.34 1.60
CA GLY A 30 26.39 6.76 0.29
C GLY A 30 26.19 5.62 -0.72
N ALA A 31 27.08 4.63 -0.75
CA ALA A 31 26.92 3.48 -1.66
C ALA A 31 25.81 2.52 -1.21
N HIS A 32 25.59 2.41 0.11
CA HIS A 32 24.47 1.66 0.65
C HIS A 32 23.13 2.32 0.29
N ILE A 33 23.03 3.65 0.45
CA ILE A 33 21.83 4.41 0.05
C ILE A 33 21.61 4.31 -1.46
N ALA A 34 22.65 4.46 -2.27
CA ALA A 34 22.56 4.29 -3.72
C ALA A 34 22.10 2.86 -4.08
N GLY A 35 22.61 1.84 -3.41
CA GLY A 35 22.17 0.46 -3.58
C GLY A 35 20.68 0.29 -3.29
N ILE A 36 20.18 0.84 -2.18
CA ILE A 36 18.74 0.83 -1.86
C ILE A 36 17.92 1.53 -2.94
N LEU A 37 18.34 2.72 -3.37
CA LEU A 37 17.60 3.48 -4.39
C LEU A 37 17.55 2.73 -5.72
N ILE A 38 18.67 2.15 -6.15
CA ILE A 38 18.74 1.41 -7.41
C ILE A 38 17.86 0.17 -7.35
N THR A 39 17.97 -0.65 -6.29
CA THR A 39 17.16 -1.87 -6.16
C THR A 39 15.67 -1.54 -6.03
N PHE A 40 15.32 -0.51 -5.25
CA PHE A 40 13.94 -0.06 -5.11
C PHE A 40 13.32 0.39 -6.44
N ASN A 41 14.02 1.26 -7.18
CA ASN A 41 13.52 1.73 -8.48
C ASN A 41 13.43 0.58 -9.48
N PHE A 42 14.42 -0.30 -9.50
CA PHE A 42 14.43 -1.47 -10.37
C PHE A 42 13.20 -2.37 -10.12
N VAL A 43 12.97 -2.78 -8.87
CA VAL A 43 11.80 -3.60 -8.50
C VAL A 43 10.49 -2.86 -8.81
N SER A 44 10.42 -1.55 -8.56
CA SER A 44 9.24 -0.73 -8.86
C SER A 44 8.93 -0.67 -10.35
N PHE A 45 9.93 -0.51 -11.22
CA PHE A 45 9.73 -0.56 -12.67
C PHE A 45 9.29 -1.96 -13.14
N MET A 46 9.74 -3.04 -12.50
CA MET A 46 9.27 -4.38 -12.84
C MET A 46 7.80 -4.61 -12.50
N TRP A 47 7.28 -3.97 -11.44
CA TRP A 47 5.85 -4.03 -11.10
C TRP A 47 4.96 -3.40 -12.16
N ILE A 48 5.46 -2.42 -12.94
CA ILE A 48 4.73 -1.84 -14.08
C ILE A 48 4.37 -2.93 -15.10
N PHE A 49 5.35 -3.76 -15.48
CA PHE A 49 5.13 -4.86 -16.42
C PHE A 49 4.26 -5.99 -15.87
N PHE A 50 4.16 -6.12 -14.54
CA PHE A 50 3.26 -7.08 -13.91
C PHE A 50 1.81 -6.60 -13.95
N ARG A 51 1.59 -5.29 -13.76
CA ARG A 51 0.25 -4.70 -13.67
C ARG A 51 -0.34 -4.27 -15.01
N ALA A 52 0.50 -3.88 -15.98
CA ALA A 52 0.04 -3.47 -17.29
C ALA A 52 -0.63 -4.64 -18.03
N GLY A 53 -1.78 -4.39 -18.68
CA GLY A 53 -2.50 -5.43 -19.41
C GLY A 53 -1.80 -5.86 -20.70
N ASN A 54 -0.91 -5.03 -21.24
CA ASN A 54 -0.09 -5.32 -22.41
C ASN A 54 1.22 -4.49 -22.40
N MET A 55 2.13 -4.82 -23.33
CA MET A 55 3.44 -4.17 -23.43
C MET A 55 3.35 -2.69 -23.79
N GLU A 56 2.39 -2.31 -24.62
CA GLU A 56 2.17 -0.92 -25.05
C GLU A 56 1.80 -0.04 -23.84
N GLN A 57 0.90 -0.49 -22.98
CA GLN A 57 0.53 0.21 -21.74
C GLN A 57 1.72 0.38 -20.79
N ALA A 58 2.58 -0.63 -20.67
CA ALA A 58 3.78 -0.54 -19.84
C ALA A 58 4.74 0.54 -20.36
N VAL A 59 4.98 0.59 -21.68
CA VAL A 59 5.85 1.60 -22.31
C VAL A 59 5.26 3.00 -22.20
N ILE A 60 3.94 3.15 -22.40
CA ILE A 60 3.25 4.43 -22.20
C ILE A 60 3.44 4.92 -20.76
N MET A 61 3.26 4.04 -19.76
CA MET A 61 3.41 4.43 -18.36
C MET A 61 4.86 4.83 -18.03
N ILE A 62 5.86 4.11 -18.54
CA ILE A 62 7.27 4.49 -18.37
C ILE A 62 7.56 5.84 -19.02
N ASN A 63 7.09 6.07 -20.26
CA ASN A 63 7.27 7.36 -20.92
C ASN A 63 6.65 8.49 -20.11
N GLN A 64 5.42 8.31 -19.60
CA GLN A 64 4.77 9.34 -18.78
C GLN A 64 5.53 9.69 -17.50
N ILE A 65 6.22 8.71 -16.89
CA ILE A 65 7.06 8.94 -15.70
C ILE A 65 8.25 9.86 -16.03
N PHE A 66 8.81 9.80 -17.24
CA PHE A 66 9.97 10.61 -17.62
C PHE A 66 9.61 11.90 -18.37
N SER A 67 8.58 11.89 -19.21
CA SER A 67 8.24 13.00 -20.10
C SER A 67 7.17 13.93 -19.55
N SER A 68 6.32 13.43 -18.65
CA SER A 68 5.16 14.17 -18.13
C SER A 68 5.04 14.04 -16.62
N PHE A 69 6.18 14.03 -15.92
CA PHE A 69 6.19 14.07 -14.47
C PHE A 69 5.74 15.44 -13.98
N SER A 70 4.48 15.54 -13.59
CA SER A 70 3.98 16.66 -12.80
C SER A 70 4.04 16.27 -11.33
N PRO A 71 4.53 17.15 -10.42
CA PRO A 71 4.44 16.95 -8.98
C PRO A 71 3.00 16.69 -8.48
N GLY A 72 1.99 16.91 -9.32
CA GLY A 72 0.59 16.69 -9.00
C GLY A 72 0.09 17.71 -7.99
N ASP A 73 -1.23 17.73 -7.81
CA ASP A 73 -1.84 18.47 -6.72
C ASP A 73 -1.98 17.53 -5.51
N TYR A 74 -1.01 17.60 -4.59
CA TYR A 74 -1.04 16.80 -3.36
C TYR A 74 -2.29 17.06 -2.51
N GLY A 75 -2.87 18.26 -2.60
CA GLY A 75 -4.14 18.59 -1.93
C GLY A 75 -5.31 17.82 -2.54
N LEU A 76 -5.39 17.77 -3.88
CA LEU A 76 -6.40 16.98 -4.58
C LEU A 76 -6.29 15.49 -4.24
N VAL A 77 -5.06 14.95 -4.17
CA VAL A 77 -4.84 13.55 -3.77
C VAL A 77 -5.33 13.33 -2.34
N LEU A 78 -4.96 14.19 -1.40
CA LEU A 78 -5.39 14.06 0.00
C LEU A 78 -6.91 14.09 0.14
N ILE A 79 -7.59 14.99 -0.57
CA ILE A 79 -9.06 15.09 -0.56
C ILE A 79 -9.67 13.82 -1.18
N SER A 80 -9.11 13.33 -2.29
CA SER A 80 -9.61 12.13 -2.98
C SER A 80 -9.49 10.86 -2.13
N TYR A 81 -8.46 10.77 -1.29
CA TYR A 81 -8.22 9.64 -0.39
C TYR A 81 -8.62 9.92 1.06
N LEU A 82 -9.30 11.03 1.33
CA LEU A 82 -9.69 11.45 2.68
C LEU A 82 -10.44 10.36 3.46
N PRO A 83 -11.38 9.58 2.88
CA PRO A 83 -12.05 8.49 3.59
C PRO A 83 -11.06 7.44 4.12
N VAL A 84 -10.03 7.08 3.34
CA VAL A 84 -8.99 6.12 3.74
C VAL A 84 -8.14 6.69 4.87
N VAL A 85 -7.75 7.96 4.76
CA VAL A 85 -6.97 8.65 5.80
C VAL A 85 -7.75 8.71 7.10
N VAL A 86 -9.03 9.08 7.06
CA VAL A 86 -9.91 9.12 8.23
C VAL A 86 -10.06 7.73 8.86
N LEU A 87 -10.21 6.68 8.04
CA LEU A 87 -10.27 5.30 8.53
C LEU A 87 -8.98 4.90 9.28
N ILE A 88 -7.81 5.16 8.69
CA ILE A 88 -6.51 4.85 9.33
C ILE A 88 -6.33 5.64 10.63
N VAL A 89 -6.57 6.95 10.60
CA VAL A 89 -6.41 7.82 11.76
C VAL A 89 -7.38 7.45 12.88
N SER A 90 -8.65 7.17 12.55
CA SER A 90 -9.63 6.71 13.54
C SER A 90 -9.24 5.35 14.14
N GLY A 91 -8.72 4.42 13.34
CA GLY A 91 -8.17 3.16 13.82
C GLY A 91 -7.04 3.35 14.82
N TYR A 92 -6.10 4.26 14.52
CA TYR A 92 -5.04 4.62 15.46
C TYR A 92 -5.59 5.27 16.74
N ILE A 93 -6.48 6.24 16.64
CA ILE A 93 -7.09 6.89 17.81
C ILE A 93 -7.77 5.86 18.73
N LEU A 94 -8.54 4.94 18.14
CA LEU A 94 -9.19 3.85 18.89
C LEU A 94 -8.18 2.90 19.55
N HIS A 95 -7.07 2.61 18.86
CA HIS A 95 -6.01 1.77 19.43
C HIS A 95 -5.34 2.45 20.63
N PHE A 96 -4.98 3.73 20.48
CA PHE A 96 -4.32 4.54 21.51
C PHE A 96 -5.25 5.01 22.64
N LEU A 97 -6.56 4.75 22.55
CA LEU A 97 -7.51 5.10 23.61
C LEU A 97 -7.17 4.36 24.93
N PRO A 98 -7.10 5.06 26.08
CA PRO A 98 -6.79 4.45 27.37
C PRO A 98 -7.88 3.46 27.81
N VAL A 99 -7.48 2.45 28.59
CA VAL A 99 -8.36 1.34 29.03
C VAL A 99 -9.59 1.85 29.78
N THR A 100 -9.46 2.91 30.57
CA THR A 100 -10.56 3.54 31.32
C THR A 100 -11.70 4.00 30.43
N VAL A 101 -11.39 4.53 29.25
CA VAL A 101 -12.38 5.00 28.27
C VAL A 101 -13.07 3.82 27.61
N LYS A 102 -12.31 2.75 27.28
CA LYS A 102 -12.86 1.52 26.71
C LYS A 102 -13.85 0.84 27.67
N GLU A 103 -13.52 0.78 28.97
CA GLU A 103 -14.42 0.24 29.99
C GLU A 103 -15.64 1.13 30.25
N SER A 104 -15.52 2.46 30.10
CA SER A 104 -16.66 3.38 30.26
C SER A 104 -17.76 3.14 29.21
N TYR A 105 -17.41 3.06 27.92
CA TYR A 105 -18.38 2.78 26.87
C TYR A 105 -18.97 1.37 26.96
N ARG A 106 -18.16 0.38 27.38
CA ARG A 106 -18.65 -0.97 27.69
C ARG A 106 -19.67 -0.95 28.83
N GLY A 107 -19.37 -0.26 29.92
CA GLY A 107 -20.28 -0.11 31.06
C GLY A 107 -21.58 0.60 30.69
N LEU A 108 -21.51 1.63 29.84
CA LEU A 108 -22.70 2.30 29.31
C LEU A 108 -23.56 1.34 28.47
N PHE A 109 -22.94 0.58 27.57
CA PHE A 109 -23.64 -0.39 26.72
C PHE A 109 -24.35 -1.48 27.54
N ILE A 110 -23.71 -2.00 28.59
CA ILE A 110 -24.30 -3.02 29.48
C ILE A 110 -25.53 -2.48 30.22
N ARG A 111 -25.56 -1.19 30.54
CA ARG A 111 -26.69 -0.54 31.26
C ARG A 111 -27.87 -0.20 30.35
N LEU A 112 -27.72 -0.30 29.03
CA LEU A 112 -28.81 -0.03 28.10
C LEU A 112 -29.89 -1.12 28.18
N PRO A 113 -31.18 -0.77 28.00
CA PRO A 113 -32.24 -1.76 27.88
C PRO A 113 -32.00 -2.66 26.65
N LEU A 114 -32.49 -3.90 26.72
CA LEU A 114 -32.25 -4.92 25.68
C LEU A 114 -32.61 -4.43 24.26
N ALA A 115 -33.72 -3.70 24.12
CA ALA A 115 -34.14 -3.13 22.84
C ALA A 115 -33.10 -2.15 22.26
N ALA A 116 -32.48 -1.32 23.10
CA ALA A 116 -31.44 -0.39 22.67
C ALA A 116 -30.14 -1.11 22.29
N GLN A 117 -29.75 -2.16 23.04
CA GLN A 117 -28.59 -2.98 22.70
C GLN A 117 -28.76 -3.65 21.32
N LEU A 118 -29.95 -4.20 21.05
CA LEU A 118 -30.29 -4.81 19.76
C LEU A 118 -30.26 -3.80 18.63
N LEU A 119 -30.81 -2.59 18.84
CA LEU A 119 -30.75 -1.52 17.84
C LEU A 119 -29.32 -1.09 17.52
N VAL A 120 -28.47 -0.94 18.54
CA VAL A 120 -27.04 -0.61 18.35
C VAL A 120 -26.33 -1.74 17.60
N ALA A 121 -26.54 -3.00 17.97
CA ALA A 121 -25.94 -4.13 17.29
C ALA A 121 -26.37 -4.22 15.81
N LEU A 122 -27.66 -4.01 15.53
CA LEU A 122 -28.18 -3.96 14.16
C LEU A 122 -27.58 -2.80 13.36
N ALA A 123 -27.49 -1.62 13.95
CA ALA A 123 -26.88 -0.45 13.31
C ALA A 123 -25.41 -0.70 12.94
N VAL A 124 -24.64 -1.31 13.85
CA VAL A 124 -23.24 -1.70 13.59
C VAL A 124 -23.17 -2.75 12.49
N ALA A 125 -24.02 -3.77 12.50
CA ALA A 125 -24.05 -4.79 11.45
C ALA A 125 -24.37 -4.21 10.07
N LEU A 126 -25.35 -3.29 9.98
CA LEU A 126 -25.68 -2.60 8.73
C LEU A 126 -24.54 -1.69 8.25
N LEU A 127 -23.85 -1.02 9.16
CA LEU A 127 -22.67 -0.21 8.83
C LEU A 127 -21.55 -1.09 8.27
N LEU A 128 -21.25 -2.22 8.92
CA LEU A 128 -20.24 -3.17 8.44
C LEU A 128 -20.63 -3.77 7.08
N TYR A 129 -21.91 -4.07 6.85
CA TYR A 129 -22.40 -4.52 5.55
C TYR A 129 -22.17 -3.47 4.45
N LYS A 130 -22.51 -2.21 4.73
CA LYS A 130 -22.30 -1.11 3.78
C LYS A 130 -20.82 -0.93 3.44
N VAL A 131 -19.95 -0.91 4.43
CA VAL A 131 -18.50 -0.76 4.22
C VAL A 131 -17.89 -1.99 3.52
N GLY A 132 -18.29 -3.21 3.91
CA GLY A 132 -17.78 -4.45 3.32
C GLY A 132 -18.28 -4.73 1.90
N SER A 133 -19.34 -4.04 1.46
CA SER A 133 -19.90 -4.17 0.11
C SER A 133 -19.17 -3.33 -0.95
N GLU A 134 -18.34 -2.37 -0.55
CA GLU A 134 -17.45 -1.69 -1.48
C GLU A 134 -16.36 -2.67 -1.93
N VAL A 135 -16.11 -2.72 -3.24
CA VAL A 135 -15.18 -3.66 -3.87
C VAL A 135 -13.80 -3.50 -3.21
N VAL A 136 -13.48 -4.41 -2.28
CA VAL A 136 -12.11 -4.57 -1.79
C VAL A 136 -11.28 -4.82 -3.02
N GLN A 137 -10.47 -3.84 -3.41
CA GLN A 137 -9.66 -3.96 -4.61
C GLN A 137 -8.83 -5.23 -4.45
N PRO A 138 -9.01 -6.24 -5.33
CA PRO A 138 -8.28 -7.48 -5.18
C PRO A 138 -6.80 -7.15 -5.16
N PHE A 139 -6.09 -7.73 -4.18
CA PHE A 139 -4.65 -7.61 -4.06
C PHE A 139 -4.01 -7.97 -5.41
N ILE A 140 -2.84 -7.42 -5.72
CA ILE A 140 -2.19 -7.53 -7.05
C ILE A 140 -2.12 -8.98 -7.60
N TYR A 141 -2.10 -9.98 -6.73
CA TYR A 141 -2.11 -11.40 -7.08
C TYR A 141 -3.48 -12.03 -7.32
N PHE A 142 -4.60 -11.33 -7.16
CA PHE A 142 -5.96 -11.88 -7.36
C PHE A 142 -6.65 -11.27 -8.59
N ARG A 143 -5.87 -10.74 -9.54
CA ARG A 143 -6.34 -10.09 -10.78
C ARG A 143 -6.01 -10.88 -12.04
N PHE A 144 -6.02 -12.20 -11.94
CA PHE A 144 -5.96 -13.09 -13.10
C PHE A 144 -7.36 -13.59 -13.48
#